data_AF-A0A1A8SNI0-F1
#
_entry.id   AF-A0A1A8SNI0-F1
#
_cell.length_a   1.000
_cell.length_b   1.000
_cell.length_c   1.000
_cell.angle_alpha   90.00
_cell.angle_beta   90.00
_cell.angle_gamma   90.00
#
_symmetry.space_group_name_H-M   'P 1'
#
loop_
_entity.id
_entity.type
_entity.pdbx_description
1 polymer ?
#
loop_
_entity_poly.entity_id
_entity_poly.type
_entity_poly.pdbx_seq_one_letter_code
_entity_poly.pdbx_strand_id
1 'polypeptide(L)'
;THRVTEELRLYLNTSCNESLCVQLRSYDSVLEHLKSYVSQPEVKVWIGTEYTNYALYEIITPQEKLMTSSYSPVLTTKAVKDETEQQILRDAHVRDAIAVIQLLMWLEKIVPDGKETELSAAEYVNKCRSKQNNSRGPSFETISASGPNAALAHYSPTAETSRRLTV
;
A
#
# COMPACT_ATOMS: atom_id res chain seq x y z
N THR A 1 -14.85 -2.26 -14.75
CA THR A 1 -15.51 -3.59 -14.55
C THR A 1 -14.57 -4.78 -14.75
N HIS A 2 -13.50 -4.70 -15.57
CA HIS A 2 -12.53 -5.81 -15.73
C HIS A 2 -11.71 -6.17 -14.48
N ARG A 3 -11.64 -5.28 -13.48
CA ARG A 3 -10.89 -5.50 -12.23
C ARG A 3 -11.62 -6.39 -11.21
N VAL A 4 -12.93 -6.59 -11.37
CA VAL A 4 -13.72 -7.48 -10.50
C VAL A 4 -13.96 -8.77 -11.26
N THR A 5 -13.21 -9.80 -10.89
CA THR A 5 -13.30 -11.15 -11.47
C THR A 5 -14.55 -11.86 -10.98
N GLU A 6 -14.93 -12.94 -11.66
CA GLU A 6 -16.10 -13.74 -11.24
C GLU A 6 -15.87 -14.45 -9.91
N GLU A 7 -14.66 -14.94 -9.68
CA GLU A 7 -14.24 -15.47 -8.38
C GLU A 7 -14.44 -14.45 -7.25
N LEU A 8 -14.07 -13.18 -7.48
CA LEU A 8 -14.25 -12.13 -6.50
C LEU A 8 -15.73 -11.81 -6.27
N ARG A 9 -16.59 -11.86 -7.30
CA ARG A 9 -18.04 -11.70 -7.14
C ARG A 9 -18.64 -12.79 -6.27
N LEU A 10 -18.21 -14.03 -6.47
CA LEU A 10 -18.66 -15.16 -5.66
C LEU A 10 -18.19 -15.01 -4.22
N TYR A 11 -16.91 -14.68 -4.00
CA TYR A 11 -16.34 -14.45 -2.67
C TYR A 11 -17.07 -13.34 -1.90
N LEU A 12 -17.39 -12.24 -2.58
CA LEU A 12 -18.13 -11.11 -2.00
C LEU A 12 -19.64 -11.36 -1.89
N ASN A 13 -20.14 -12.52 -2.34
CA ASN A 13 -21.56 -12.88 -2.34
C ASN A 13 -22.47 -11.79 -2.94
N THR A 14 -22.17 -11.36 -4.17
CA THR A 14 -22.81 -10.18 -4.77
C THR A 14 -24.20 -10.43 -5.34
N SER A 15 -24.71 -11.66 -5.25
CA SER A 15 -25.99 -12.09 -5.84
C SER A 15 -27.20 -11.93 -4.91
N CYS A 16 -26.99 -11.50 -3.67
CA CYS A 16 -28.05 -11.38 -2.66
C CYS A 16 -28.19 -9.96 -2.11
N ASN A 17 -29.26 -9.72 -1.35
CA ASN A 17 -29.60 -8.43 -0.74
C ASN A 17 -29.75 -8.52 0.80
N GLU A 18 -29.18 -9.54 1.42
CA GLU A 18 -29.18 -9.72 2.88
C GLU A 18 -28.08 -8.87 3.54
N SER A 19 -28.09 -8.81 4.88
CA SER A 19 -27.21 -7.92 5.66
C SER A 19 -25.70 -8.14 5.48
N LEU A 20 -25.27 -9.30 4.97
CA LEU A 20 -23.86 -9.64 4.71
C LEU A 20 -23.50 -9.66 3.23
N CYS A 21 -24.43 -9.30 2.33
CA CYS A 21 -24.21 -9.31 0.90
C CYS A 21 -23.53 -8.01 0.44
N VAL A 22 -22.58 -8.10 -0.49
CA VAL A 22 -21.88 -6.92 -1.02
C VAL A 22 -22.54 -6.45 -2.32
N GLN A 23 -23.09 -5.24 -2.31
CA GLN A 23 -23.63 -4.62 -3.52
C GLN A 23 -22.52 -3.93 -4.31
N LEU A 24 -22.26 -4.39 -5.54
CA LEU A 24 -21.30 -3.74 -6.43
C LEU A 24 -21.93 -2.52 -7.12
N ARG A 25 -21.36 -1.34 -6.88
CA ARG A 25 -21.75 -0.08 -7.50
C ARG A 25 -20.57 0.54 -8.26
N SER A 26 -20.85 1.45 -9.19
CA SER A 26 -19.78 2.20 -9.87
C SER A 26 -19.06 3.09 -8.87
N TYR A 27 -17.73 3.21 -8.99
CA TYR A 27 -16.95 4.14 -8.16
C TYR A 27 -17.49 5.58 -8.28
N ASP A 28 -17.86 6.00 -9.49
CA ASP A 28 -18.34 7.36 -9.76
C ASP A 28 -19.71 7.67 -9.13
N SER A 29 -20.46 6.63 -8.73
CA SER A 29 -21.79 6.78 -8.12
C SER A 29 -21.75 6.98 -6.60
N VAL A 30 -20.56 7.02 -5.99
CA VAL A 30 -20.42 7.09 -4.52
C VAL A 30 -21.12 8.30 -3.92
N LEU A 31 -21.03 9.47 -4.59
CA LEU A 31 -21.61 10.71 -4.09
C LEU A 31 -23.15 10.65 -4.11
N GLU A 32 -23.73 10.19 -5.21
CA GLU A 32 -25.18 10.05 -5.37
C GLU A 32 -25.76 9.05 -4.36
N HIS A 33 -25.12 7.88 -4.25
CA HIS A 33 -25.57 6.86 -3.30
C HIS A 33 -25.44 7.31 -1.85
N LEU A 34 -24.36 8.00 -1.47
CA LEU A 34 -24.22 8.51 -0.10
C LEU A 34 -25.29 9.57 0.20
N LYS A 35 -25.62 10.46 -0.74
CA LYS A 35 -26.74 11.41 -0.59
C LYS A 35 -28.07 10.69 -0.36
N SER A 36 -28.38 9.67 -1.18
CA SER A 36 -29.60 8.88 -1.02
C SER A 36 -29.62 8.11 0.32
N TYR A 37 -28.47 7.60 0.76
CA TYR A 37 -28.35 6.87 2.02
C TYR A 37 -28.54 7.78 3.24
N VAL A 38 -27.88 8.93 3.26
CA VAL A 38 -27.99 9.93 4.34
C VAL A 38 -29.40 10.53 4.42
N SER A 39 -30.17 10.54 3.32
CA SER A 39 -31.55 11.02 3.33
C SER A 39 -32.51 10.15 4.16
N GLN A 40 -32.13 8.90 4.48
CA GLN A 40 -32.95 8.00 5.28
C GLN A 40 -32.98 8.41 6.77
N PRO A 41 -34.10 8.23 7.49
CA PRO A 41 -34.29 8.79 8.83
C PRO A 41 -33.35 8.21 9.90
N GLU A 42 -33.04 6.92 9.85
CA GLU A 42 -32.29 6.22 10.91
C GLU A 42 -30.82 5.91 10.52
N VAL A 43 -30.21 6.80 9.74
CA VAL A 43 -28.83 6.63 9.28
C VAL A 43 -27.90 7.61 9.99
N LYS A 44 -26.80 7.07 10.54
CA LYS A 44 -25.60 7.83 10.89
C LYS A 44 -24.44 7.35 10.03
N VAL A 45 -23.58 8.28 9.64
CA VAL A 45 -22.39 8.00 8.85
C VAL A 45 -21.17 8.32 9.69
N TRP A 46 -20.33 7.31 9.88
CA TRP A 46 -19.08 7.44 10.61
C TRP A 46 -17.91 7.57 9.65
N ILE A 47 -17.19 8.69 9.73
CA ILE A 47 -16.02 8.96 8.89
C ILE A 47 -14.78 9.28 9.74
N GLY A 48 -13.60 9.02 9.14
CA GLY A 48 -12.31 9.51 9.64
C GLY A 48 -11.98 10.87 9.04
N THR A 49 -11.74 11.89 9.88
CA THR A 49 -11.54 13.28 9.40
C THR A 49 -10.22 13.51 8.68
N GLU A 50 -9.21 12.67 8.92
CA GLU A 50 -7.87 12.79 8.29
C GLU A 50 -7.82 12.30 6.84
N TYR A 51 -8.72 11.39 6.44
CA TYR A 51 -8.63 10.66 5.16
C TYR A 51 -9.92 10.72 4.32
N THR A 52 -10.95 11.41 4.81
CA THR A 52 -12.21 11.62 4.08
C THR A 52 -12.13 12.94 3.33
N ASN A 53 -12.35 12.90 2.00
CA ASN A 53 -12.35 14.13 1.22
C ASN A 53 -13.57 15.01 1.56
N TYR A 54 -13.44 16.31 1.30
CA TYR A 54 -14.46 17.29 1.62
C TYR A 54 -15.80 17.06 0.90
N ALA A 55 -15.78 16.57 -0.35
CA ALA A 55 -17.00 16.34 -1.13
C ALA A 55 -17.92 15.27 -0.52
N LEU A 56 -17.35 14.25 0.14
CA LEU A 56 -18.14 13.27 0.89
C LEU A 56 -18.53 13.79 2.27
N TYR A 57 -17.66 14.57 2.92
CA TYR A 57 -17.93 15.17 4.22
C TYR A 57 -19.16 16.11 4.19
N GLU A 58 -19.18 17.04 3.25
CA GLU A 58 -20.16 18.14 3.24
C GLU A 58 -21.61 17.68 3.01
N ILE A 59 -21.80 16.50 2.41
CA ILE A 59 -23.14 15.97 2.10
C ILE A 59 -23.75 15.19 3.28
N ILE A 60 -22.98 14.92 4.34
CA ILE A 60 -23.46 14.24 5.55
C ILE A 60 -24.15 15.28 6.44
N THR A 61 -25.41 15.56 6.12
CA THR A 61 -26.25 16.53 6.84
C THR A 61 -27.61 15.91 7.22
N PRO A 62 -28.24 16.37 8.31
CA PRO A 62 -27.77 17.37 9.26
C PRO A 62 -26.66 16.83 10.18
N GLN A 63 -26.03 17.71 10.98
CA GLN A 63 -24.83 17.40 11.79
C GLN A 63 -25.02 16.19 12.72
N GLU A 64 -26.24 15.92 13.16
CA GLU A 64 -26.58 14.79 14.05
C GLU A 64 -26.37 13.42 13.40
N LYS A 65 -26.32 13.37 12.06
CA LYS A 65 -26.00 12.16 11.28
C LYS A 65 -24.51 11.94 11.13
N LEU A 66 -23.67 12.93 11.40
CA LEU A 66 -22.24 12.87 11.24
C LEU A 66 -21.56 12.38 12.53
N MET A 67 -20.91 11.22 12.45
CA MET A 67 -20.02 10.70 13.49
C MET A 67 -18.57 10.80 13.02
N THR A 68 -17.69 11.34 13.85
CA THR A 68 -16.29 11.54 13.50
C THR A 68 -15.34 10.89 14.51
N SER A 69 -14.19 10.49 14.00
CA SER A 69 -13.04 10.02 14.78
C SER A 69 -11.77 10.34 14.01
N SER A 70 -10.62 10.43 14.68
CA SER A 70 -9.34 10.57 13.98
C SER A 70 -9.05 9.36 13.07
N TYR A 71 -9.39 8.14 13.52
CA TYR A 71 -9.22 6.89 12.77
C TYR A 71 -10.50 6.07 12.78
N SER A 72 -10.83 5.42 11.65
CA SER A 72 -11.94 4.47 11.59
C SER A 72 -11.66 3.24 12.46
N PRO A 73 -12.70 2.51 12.93
CA PRO A 73 -12.50 1.27 13.69
C PRO A 73 -11.63 0.24 12.95
N VAL A 74 -11.69 0.22 11.61
CA VAL A 74 -10.85 -0.64 10.76
C VAL A 74 -9.37 -0.27 10.86
N LEU A 75 -9.04 1.02 10.94
CA LEU A 75 -7.65 1.49 11.07
C LEU A 75 -7.03 1.06 12.41
N THR A 76 -7.81 1.15 13.50
CA THR A 76 -7.37 0.74 14.84
C THR A 76 -7.22 -0.78 14.93
N THR A 77 -8.18 -1.54 14.41
CA THR A 77 -8.15 -3.01 14.47
C THR A 77 -7.00 -3.59 13.67
N LYS A 78 -6.77 -3.14 12.43
CA LYS A 78 -5.62 -3.63 11.61
C LYS A 78 -4.24 -3.19 12.12
N ALA A 79 -4.17 -2.31 13.13
CA ALA A 79 -2.90 -1.90 13.70
C ALA A 79 -2.23 -3.03 14.47
N VAL A 80 -3.02 -3.84 15.18
CA VAL A 80 -2.58 -5.01 15.96
C VAL A 80 -2.74 -6.26 15.11
N LYS A 81 -1.63 -6.93 14.81
CA LYS A 81 -1.63 -8.11 13.93
C LYS A 81 -1.93 -9.35 14.74
N ASP A 82 -2.76 -10.23 14.21
CA ASP A 82 -2.97 -11.55 14.81
C ASP A 82 -1.73 -12.46 14.62
N GLU A 83 -1.76 -13.63 15.25
CA GLU A 83 -0.63 -14.58 15.20
C GLU A 83 -0.33 -15.08 13.78
N THR A 84 -1.37 -15.21 12.95
CA THR A 84 -1.25 -15.64 11.55
C THR A 84 -0.57 -14.57 10.72
N GLU A 85 -1.02 -13.32 10.83
CA GLU A 85 -0.43 -12.16 10.16
C GLU A 85 1.04 -11.96 10.56
N GLN A 86 1.34 -12.09 11.86
CA GLN A 86 2.71 -12.00 12.37
C GLN A 86 3.61 -13.10 11.80
N GLN A 87 3.11 -14.33 11.68
CA GLN A 87 3.87 -15.43 11.10
C GLN A 87 4.16 -15.18 9.62
N ILE A 88 3.15 -14.75 8.85
CA ILE A 88 3.31 -14.41 7.43
C ILE A 88 4.33 -13.29 7.24
N LEU A 89 4.33 -12.28 8.11
CA LEU A 89 5.31 -11.20 8.10
C LEU A 89 6.73 -11.72 8.36
N ARG A 90 6.92 -12.62 9.33
CA ARG A 90 8.23 -13.26 9.57
C ARG A 90 8.73 -14.01 8.35
N ASP A 91 7.86 -14.82 7.73
CA ASP A 91 8.23 -15.58 6.53
C ASP A 91 8.57 -14.65 5.36
N ALA A 92 7.88 -13.51 5.22
CA ALA A 92 8.20 -12.49 4.23
C ALA A 92 9.57 -11.86 4.48
N HIS A 93 9.93 -11.56 5.73
CA HIS A 93 11.25 -11.04 6.07
C HIS A 93 12.37 -12.06 5.82
N VAL A 94 12.13 -13.35 6.05
CA VAL A 94 13.11 -14.41 5.71
C VAL A 94 13.39 -14.42 4.21
N ARG A 95 12.34 -14.29 3.37
CA ARG A 95 12.50 -14.19 1.91
C ARG A 95 13.22 -12.90 1.51
N ASP A 96 12.91 -11.77 2.14
CA ASP A 96 13.58 -10.49 1.84
C ASP A 96 15.07 -10.53 2.22
N ALA A 97 15.42 -11.17 3.33
CA ALA A 97 16.80 -11.34 3.77
C ALA A 97 17.65 -12.05 2.71
N ILE A 98 17.11 -13.05 2.00
CA ILE A 98 17.80 -13.70 0.89
C ILE A 98 18.13 -12.68 -0.22
N ALA A 99 17.18 -11.82 -0.60
CA ALA A 99 17.40 -10.81 -1.61
C ALA A 99 18.43 -9.75 -1.18
N VAL A 100 18.43 -9.37 0.11
CA VAL A 100 19.42 -8.44 0.67
C VAL A 100 20.81 -9.08 0.72
N ILE A 101 20.95 -10.33 1.14
CA ILE A 101 22.24 -11.04 1.13
C ILE A 101 22.79 -11.14 -0.31
N GLN A 102 21.93 -11.44 -1.29
CA GLN A 102 22.31 -11.45 -2.70
C GLN A 102 22.81 -10.09 -3.17
N LEU A 103 22.15 -8.98 -2.78
CA LEU A 103 22.62 -7.62 -3.06
C LEU A 103 24.01 -7.39 -2.45
N LEU A 104 24.20 -7.69 -1.16
CA LEU A 104 25.46 -7.44 -0.47
C LEU A 104 26.63 -8.22 -1.09
N MET A 105 26.42 -9.50 -1.38
CA MET A 105 27.41 -10.33 -2.08
C MET A 105 27.72 -9.82 -3.48
N TRP A 106 26.70 -9.36 -4.21
CA TRP A 106 26.88 -8.80 -5.54
C TRP A 106 27.69 -7.49 -5.49
N LEU A 107 27.35 -6.58 -4.58
CA LEU A 107 28.05 -5.31 -4.37
C LEU A 107 29.53 -5.52 -4.04
N GLU A 108 29.84 -6.42 -3.09
CA GLU A 108 31.22 -6.73 -2.69
C GLU A 108 32.07 -7.16 -3.89
N LYS A 109 31.49 -7.93 -4.81
CA LYS A 109 32.18 -8.40 -6.01
C LYS A 109 32.32 -7.33 -7.09
N ILE A 110 31.29 -6.52 -7.32
CA ILE A 110 31.16 -5.71 -8.54
C ILE A 110 31.57 -4.24 -8.37
N VAL A 111 31.45 -3.69 -7.15
CA VAL A 111 31.80 -2.28 -6.88
C VAL A 111 33.27 -1.97 -7.19
N PRO A 112 34.25 -2.85 -6.92
CA PRO A 112 35.64 -2.64 -7.32
C PRO A 112 35.86 -2.42 -8.83
N ASP A 113 34.97 -2.94 -9.69
CA ASP A 113 35.05 -2.72 -11.15
C ASP A 113 34.71 -1.26 -11.54
N GLY A 114 34.14 -0.50 -10.61
CA GLY A 114 33.92 0.94 -10.74
C GLY A 114 32.85 1.33 -11.77
N LYS A 115 31.90 0.44 -12.09
CA LYS A 115 30.82 0.70 -13.06
C LYS A 115 29.45 0.89 -12.44
N GLU A 116 29.21 0.29 -11.28
CA GLU A 116 27.90 0.32 -10.63
C GLU A 116 27.60 1.67 -9.99
N THR A 117 26.31 1.96 -9.91
CA THR A 117 25.77 3.22 -9.42
C THR A 117 24.69 2.95 -8.37
N GLU A 118 24.27 4.00 -7.69
CA GLU A 118 23.11 3.97 -6.78
C GLU A 118 21.87 3.38 -7.46
N LEU A 119 21.56 3.83 -8.68
CA LEU A 119 20.43 3.35 -9.47
C LEU A 119 20.55 1.85 -9.79
N SER A 120 21.71 1.40 -10.26
CA SER A 120 21.88 -0.02 -10.63
C SER A 120 21.80 -0.95 -9.40
N ALA A 121 22.26 -0.51 -8.23
CA ALA A 121 22.07 -1.24 -6.98
C ALA A 121 20.59 -1.32 -6.56
N ALA A 122 19.83 -0.24 -6.71
CA ALA A 122 18.38 -0.23 -6.47
C ALA A 122 17.63 -1.19 -7.42
N GLU A 123 17.97 -1.17 -8.70
CA GLU A 123 17.40 -2.09 -9.69
C GLU A 123 17.78 -3.55 -9.39
N TYR A 124 19.02 -3.80 -8.99
CA TYR A 124 19.52 -5.14 -8.68
C TYR A 124 18.76 -5.76 -7.49
N VAL A 125 18.60 -5.03 -6.38
CA VAL A 125 17.87 -5.56 -5.22
C VAL A 125 16.39 -5.79 -5.54
N ASN A 126 15.77 -4.90 -6.33
CA ASN A 126 14.39 -5.08 -6.77
C ASN A 126 14.23 -6.32 -7.65
N LYS A 127 15.22 -6.61 -8.51
CA LYS A 127 15.27 -7.85 -9.30
C LYS A 127 15.50 -9.09 -8.43
N CYS A 128 16.25 -8.99 -7.34
CA CYS A 128 16.41 -10.11 -6.39
C CYS A 128 15.11 -10.37 -5.63
N ARG A 129 14.43 -9.30 -5.19
CA ARG A 129 13.12 -9.36 -4.53
C ARG A 129 12.02 -9.90 -5.45
N SER A 130 12.03 -9.57 -6.73
CA SER A 130 11.00 -10.06 -7.68
C SER A 130 11.07 -11.57 -7.91
N LYS A 131 12.21 -12.20 -7.65
CA LYS A 131 12.39 -13.66 -7.72
C LYS A 131 11.88 -14.39 -6.47
N GLN A 132 11.65 -13.67 -5.37
CA GLN A 132 11.17 -14.29 -4.13
C GLN A 132 9.71 -14.73 -4.28
N ASN A 133 9.38 -15.87 -3.68
CA ASN A 133 8.01 -16.38 -3.71
C ASN A 133 7.02 -15.36 -3.11
N ASN A 134 5.85 -15.21 -3.73
CA ASN A 134 4.80 -14.26 -3.37
C ASN A 134 5.19 -12.76 -3.48
N SER A 135 6.29 -12.42 -4.13
CA SER A 135 6.65 -11.02 -4.38
C SER A 135 5.62 -10.34 -5.28
N ARG A 136 5.20 -9.13 -4.88
CA ARG A 136 4.26 -8.28 -5.63
C ARG A 136 4.90 -6.98 -6.12
N GLY A 137 6.23 -6.94 -6.14
CA GLY A 137 7.01 -5.75 -6.43
C GLY A 137 7.46 -5.01 -5.16
N PRO A 138 8.22 -3.92 -5.33
CA PRO A 138 8.70 -3.11 -4.21
C PRO A 138 7.53 -2.41 -3.50
N SER A 139 7.58 -2.33 -2.17
CA SER A 139 6.56 -1.66 -1.36
C SER A 139 6.63 -0.13 -1.45
N PHE A 140 7.78 0.42 -1.85
CA PHE A 140 8.03 1.83 -2.11
C PHE A 140 9.28 1.95 -3.01
N GLU A 141 9.54 3.13 -3.56
CA GLU A 141 10.72 3.38 -4.38
C GLU A 141 12.02 3.14 -3.58
N THR A 142 12.94 2.35 -4.12
CA THR A 142 14.13 1.94 -3.38
C THR A 142 15.12 3.09 -3.20
N ILE A 143 15.40 3.43 -1.95
CA ILE A 143 16.47 4.35 -1.58
C ILE A 143 17.80 3.58 -1.65
N SER A 144 18.65 3.94 -2.60
CA SER A 144 20.02 3.46 -2.73
C SER A 144 20.91 4.68 -2.80
N ALA A 145 21.74 4.92 -1.78
CA ALA A 145 22.44 6.19 -1.61
C ALA A 145 23.87 5.94 -1.10
N SER A 146 24.81 6.73 -1.58
CA SER A 146 26.23 6.67 -1.25
C SER A 146 26.82 8.07 -1.06
N GLY A 147 27.75 8.17 -0.10
CA GLY A 147 28.38 9.44 0.27
C GLY A 147 27.35 10.51 0.65
N PRO A 148 27.48 11.76 0.16
CA PRO A 148 26.55 12.85 0.45
C PRO A 148 25.07 12.57 0.18
N ASN A 149 24.72 11.70 -0.78
CA ASN A 149 23.32 11.36 -1.03
C ASN A 149 22.69 10.61 0.14
N ALA A 150 23.49 9.87 0.92
CA ALA A 150 23.00 9.15 2.10
C ALA A 150 22.60 10.07 3.26
N ALA A 151 22.96 11.36 3.20
CA ALA A 151 22.49 12.36 4.17
C ALA A 151 21.04 12.83 3.90
N LEU A 152 20.45 12.47 2.76
CA LEU A 152 19.11 12.88 2.35
C LEU A 152 18.08 11.80 2.72
N ALA A 153 17.17 12.11 3.65
CA ALA A 153 16.17 11.15 4.14
C ALA A 153 15.19 10.66 3.05
N HIS A 154 14.93 11.47 2.03
CA HIS A 154 14.01 11.18 0.92
C HIS A 154 14.73 11.27 -0.43
N TYR A 155 15.80 10.48 -0.59
CA TYR A 155 16.54 10.37 -1.84
C TYR A 155 16.09 9.16 -2.66
N SER A 156 15.78 9.38 -3.93
CA SER A 156 15.60 8.33 -4.93
C SER A 156 16.57 8.58 -6.08
N PRO A 157 17.42 7.61 -6.45
CA PRO A 157 18.37 7.81 -7.54
C PRO A 157 17.66 7.88 -8.88
N THR A 158 18.02 8.87 -9.70
CA THR A 158 17.62 8.99 -11.12
C THR A 158 18.83 8.86 -12.03
N ALA A 159 18.62 8.81 -13.35
CA ALA A 159 19.73 8.78 -14.31
C ALA A 159 20.68 10.00 -14.16
N GLU A 160 20.16 11.15 -13.73
CA GLU A 160 20.89 12.41 -13.58
C GLU A 160 21.55 12.56 -12.20
N THR A 161 20.97 11.95 -11.16
CA THR A 161 21.37 12.17 -9.75
C THR A 161 22.11 10.98 -9.14
N SER A 162 22.13 9.83 -9.83
CA SER A 162 22.78 8.60 -9.40
C SER A 162 24.31 8.74 -9.42
N ARG A 163 24.93 8.44 -8.29
CA ARG A 163 26.37 8.42 -8.11
C ARG A 163 26.93 7.03 -8.36
N ARG A 164 28.18 7.00 -8.82
CA ARG A 164 28.99 5.78 -8.87
C ARG A 164 29.28 5.30 -7.45
N LEU A 165 29.15 3.99 -7.24
CA LEU A 165 29.54 3.34 -5.99
C LEU A 165 31.05 3.16 -5.95
N THR A 166 31.64 3.35 -4.77
CA THR A 166 33.08 3.18 -4.53
C THR A 166 33.30 2.33 -3.30
N VAL A 167 34.46 1.68 -3.23
CA VAL A 167 34.96 1.02 -2.01
C VAL A 167 35.30 2.03 -0.91
#